data_AF-A0A2V8TLP8-F1
#
_entry.id   AF-A0A2V8TLP8-F1
#
_cell.length_a   1.000
_cell.length_b   1.000
_cell.length_c   1.000
_cell.angle_alpha   90.00
_cell.angle_beta   90.00
_cell.angle_gamma   90.00
#
_symmetry.space_group_name_H-M   'P 1'
#
loop_
_entity.id
_entity.type
_entity.pdbx_description
1 polymer ?
#
loop_
_entity_poly.entity_id
_entity_poly.type
_entity_poly.pdbx_seq_one_letter_code
_entity_poly.pdbx_strand_id
1 'polypeptide(L)'
;MVALASPTLAQQGRNFGFRIQFGTDVERLLRQAENHTAQFAALVDEREHYGLAERAHELERQLNMVGGDFEQRSSFYDRASNGYDRRSQVANALRVAQSINNAMRYRRVDFDVQREWSTVRFDLNRLARAYNLRQIG
;
A
#
# COMPACT_ATOMS: atom_id res chain seq x y z
N MET A 1 -23.39 21.69 -44.72
CA MET A 1 -23.50 20.29 -44.23
C MET A 1 -22.39 20.04 -43.22
N VAL A 2 -22.77 19.43 -42.10
CA VAL A 2 -21.97 18.81 -41.02
C VAL A 2 -20.96 17.81 -41.65
N ALA A 3 -19.74 17.54 -41.19
CA ALA A 3 -19.33 17.16 -39.84
C ALA A 3 -17.82 17.33 -39.59
N LEU A 4 -17.50 17.61 -38.33
CA LEU A 4 -16.20 17.48 -37.69
C LEU A 4 -15.78 16.01 -37.60
N ALA A 5 -14.48 15.72 -37.75
CA ALA A 5 -13.87 14.56 -37.08
C ALA A 5 -12.36 14.81 -36.90
N SER A 6 -12.00 15.18 -35.68
CA SER A 6 -10.64 15.28 -35.17
C SER A 6 -9.89 13.95 -35.28
N PRO A 7 -8.56 13.95 -35.45
CA PRO A 7 -7.78 12.73 -35.43
C PRO A 7 -7.80 12.09 -34.03
N THR A 8 -8.17 10.81 -34.03
CA THR A 8 -8.26 9.91 -32.89
C THR A 8 -6.92 9.83 -32.16
N LEU A 9 -6.86 10.30 -30.91
CA LEU A 9 -5.82 9.93 -29.95
C LEU A 9 -6.09 8.50 -29.47
N ALA A 10 -5.80 7.52 -30.30
CA ALA A 10 -5.81 6.12 -29.93
C ALA A 10 -4.39 5.70 -29.51
N GLN A 11 -4.28 5.34 -28.23
CA GLN A 11 -3.34 4.35 -27.72
C GLN A 11 -1.86 4.70 -27.85
N GLN A 12 -1.43 5.68 -27.05
CA GLN A 12 -0.07 5.65 -26.53
C GLN A 12 0.01 4.54 -25.46
N GLY A 13 0.05 3.29 -25.92
CA GLY A 13 0.47 2.13 -25.14
C GLY A 13 1.94 2.31 -24.78
N ARG A 14 2.22 3.19 -23.82
CA ARG A 14 3.51 3.29 -23.13
C ARG A 14 3.62 2.09 -22.21
N ASN A 15 3.89 0.96 -22.83
CA ASN A 15 4.45 -0.23 -22.21
C ASN A 15 5.89 0.12 -21.78
N PHE A 16 6.02 0.97 -20.77
CA PHE A 16 7.30 1.25 -20.12
C PHE A 16 7.79 -0.06 -19.52
N GLY A 17 9.07 -0.36 -19.75
CA GLY A 17 9.77 -1.56 -19.29
C GLY A 17 9.91 -1.69 -17.77
N PHE A 18 8.77 -1.75 -17.07
CA PHE A 18 8.64 -1.84 -15.62
C PHE A 18 8.73 -3.27 -15.07
N ARG A 19 9.24 -4.26 -15.82
CA ARG A 19 9.04 -5.67 -15.44
C ARG A 19 10.20 -6.36 -14.72
N ILE A 20 11.40 -5.78 -14.67
CA ILE A 20 12.59 -6.53 -14.19
C ILE A 20 13.24 -5.97 -12.91
N GLN A 21 13.06 -4.68 -12.57
CA GLN A 21 13.56 -4.11 -11.29
C GLN A 21 12.51 -4.05 -10.16
N PHE A 22 11.23 -4.31 -10.45
CA PHE A 22 10.15 -4.15 -9.47
C PHE A 22 10.17 -5.20 -8.36
N GLY A 23 10.61 -6.43 -8.62
CA GLY A 23 10.51 -7.52 -7.63
C GLY A 23 11.28 -7.23 -6.34
N THR A 24 12.58 -6.96 -6.45
CA THR A 24 13.46 -6.79 -5.29
C THR A 24 13.25 -5.47 -4.57
N ASP A 25 12.95 -4.38 -5.30
CA ASP A 25 12.68 -3.09 -4.69
C ASP A 25 11.30 -3.04 -4.02
N VAL A 26 10.28 -3.69 -4.59
CA VAL A 26 8.94 -3.80 -3.96
C VAL A 26 8.98 -4.70 -2.74
N GLU A 27 9.71 -5.81 -2.76
CA GLU A 27 9.86 -6.67 -1.58
C GLU A 27 10.55 -5.93 -0.43
N ARG A 28 11.63 -5.18 -0.71
CA ARG A 28 12.26 -4.32 0.31
C ARG A 28 11.30 -3.25 0.84
N LEU A 29 10.51 -2.62 -0.03
CA LEU A 29 9.50 -1.64 0.39
C LEU A 29 8.41 -2.26 1.24
N LEU A 30 7.99 -3.48 0.92
CA LEU A 30 6.97 -4.21 1.67
C LEU A 30 7.48 -4.56 3.06
N ARG A 31 8.67 -5.17 3.17
CA ARG A 31 9.31 -5.46 4.47
C ARG A 31 9.50 -4.21 5.31
N GLN A 32 9.86 -3.09 4.68
CA GLN A 32 9.97 -1.80 5.37
C GLN A 32 8.60 -1.33 5.90
N ALA A 33 7.55 -1.42 5.08
CA ALA A 33 6.20 -1.06 5.49
C ALA A 33 5.66 -1.95 6.61
N GLU A 34 5.92 -3.27 6.56
CA GLU A 34 5.58 -4.23 7.62
C GLU A 34 6.25 -3.84 8.94
N ASN A 35 7.57 -3.63 8.93
CA ASN A 35 8.33 -3.25 10.12
C ASN A 35 7.83 -1.94 10.76
N HIS A 36 7.63 -0.89 9.97
CA HIS A 36 7.12 0.38 10.50
C HIS A 36 5.65 0.26 10.95
N THR A 37 4.84 -0.58 10.29
CA THR A 37 3.45 -0.79 10.73
C THR A 37 3.38 -1.54 12.05
N ALA A 38 4.23 -2.55 12.26
CA ALA A 38 4.32 -3.26 13.54
C ALA A 38 4.78 -2.31 14.67
N GLN A 39 5.75 -1.43 14.40
CA GLN A 39 6.18 -0.39 15.35
C GLN A 39 5.05 0.59 15.67
N PHE A 40 4.29 1.01 14.65
CA PHE A 40 3.11 1.85 14.83
C PHE A 40 2.03 1.17 15.68
N ALA A 41 1.72 -0.11 15.42
CA ALA A 41 0.73 -0.86 16.19
C ALA A 41 1.14 -0.98 17.67
N ALA A 42 2.41 -1.34 17.93
CA ALA A 42 2.95 -1.40 19.28
C ALA A 42 2.89 -0.06 20.01
N LEU A 43 3.23 1.04 19.33
CA LEU A 43 3.15 2.39 19.89
C LEU A 43 1.71 2.80 20.23
N VAL A 44 0.76 2.47 19.34
CA VAL A 44 -0.66 2.76 19.54
C VAL A 44 -1.23 1.99 20.73
N ASP A 45 -0.80 0.74 20.92
CA ASP A 45 -1.16 -0.08 22.08
C ASP A 45 -0.56 0.49 23.38
N GLU A 46 0.73 0.86 23.38
CA GLU A 46 1.41 1.44 24.55
C GLU A 46 0.76 2.75 25.01
N ARG A 47 0.28 3.55 24.06
CA ARG A 47 -0.38 4.84 24.31
C ARG A 47 -1.89 4.71 24.57
N GLU A 48 -2.42 3.49 24.67
CA GLU A 48 -3.82 3.16 24.96
C GLU A 48 -4.82 3.82 23.99
N HIS A 49 -4.42 4.01 22.73
CA HIS A 49 -5.31 4.53 21.69
C HIS A 49 -6.18 3.40 21.14
N TYR A 50 -7.07 2.84 21.96
CA TYR A 50 -7.87 1.65 21.63
C TYR A 50 -8.68 1.79 20.33
N GLY A 51 -9.13 3.00 19.99
CA GLY A 51 -9.81 3.25 18.72
C GLY A 51 -8.92 3.29 17.49
N LEU A 52 -7.60 3.32 17.64
CA LEU A 52 -6.62 3.18 16.56
C LEU A 52 -5.97 1.80 16.55
N ALA A 53 -5.82 1.16 17.72
CA ALA A 53 -5.18 -0.14 17.89
C ALA A 53 -5.74 -1.20 16.95
N GLU A 54 -7.06 -1.40 16.95
CA GLU A 54 -7.70 -2.40 16.08
C GLU A 54 -7.38 -2.17 14.59
N ARG A 55 -7.35 -0.90 14.15
CA ARG A 55 -7.05 -0.54 12.76
C ARG A 55 -5.57 -0.73 12.43
N ALA A 56 -4.69 -0.44 13.38
CA ALA A 56 -3.25 -0.64 13.24
C ALA A 56 -2.91 -2.13 13.11
N HIS A 57 -3.48 -2.96 13.98
CA HIS A 57 -3.36 -4.42 13.92
C HIS A 57 -3.95 -5.00 12.62
N GLU A 58 -5.07 -4.48 12.14
CA GLU A 58 -5.62 -4.89 10.85
C GLU A 58 -4.71 -4.51 9.69
N LEU A 59 -4.09 -3.32 9.71
CA LEU A 59 -3.13 -2.93 8.68
C LEU A 59 -1.90 -3.83 8.69
N GLU A 60 -1.39 -4.17 9.87
CA GLU A 60 -0.26 -5.09 10.04
C GLU A 60 -0.59 -6.47 9.46
N ARG A 61 -1.75 -7.03 9.80
CA ARG A 61 -2.22 -8.31 9.25
C ARG A 61 -2.30 -8.28 7.72
N GLN A 62 -2.86 -7.22 7.14
CA GLN A 62 -2.99 -7.09 5.69
C GLN A 62 -1.62 -7.02 5.01
N LEU A 63 -0.64 -6.32 5.58
CA LEU A 63 0.71 -6.26 5.01
C LEU A 63 1.44 -7.61 5.14
N ASN A 64 1.34 -8.27 6.30
CA ASN A 64 1.94 -9.59 6.51
C ASN A 64 1.37 -10.65 5.56
N MET A 65 0.09 -10.57 5.18
CA MET A 65 -0.49 -11.44 4.14
C MET A 65 0.16 -11.21 2.77
N VAL A 66 0.43 -9.94 2.41
CA VAL A 66 1.15 -9.61 1.17
C VAL A 66 2.58 -10.18 1.22
N GLY A 67 3.26 -10.06 2.37
CA GLY A 67 4.62 -10.56 2.57
C GLY A 67 4.74 -12.08 2.52
N GLY A 68 3.82 -12.79 3.18
CA GLY A 68 3.78 -14.26 3.15
C GLY A 68 3.61 -14.82 1.73
N ASP A 69 2.82 -14.16 0.88
CA ASP A 69 2.66 -14.51 -0.53
C ASP A 69 3.92 -14.24 -1.38
N PHE A 70 4.82 -13.35 -0.93
CA PHE A 70 6.13 -13.14 -1.56
C PHE A 70 7.08 -14.31 -1.27
N GLU A 71 7.14 -14.78 -0.02
CA GLU A 71 8.09 -15.82 0.40
C GLU A 71 7.69 -17.22 -0.08
N GLN A 72 6.38 -17.50 -0.16
CA GLN A 72 5.89 -18.86 -0.44
C GLN A 72 5.96 -19.28 -1.92
N ARG A 73 6.13 -18.34 -2.88
CA ARG A 73 5.96 -18.63 -4.33
C ARG A 73 7.13 -18.12 -5.19
N SER A 74 8.21 -18.90 -5.16
CA SER A 74 9.42 -18.72 -5.99
C SER A 74 9.32 -19.33 -7.41
N SER A 75 8.22 -20.01 -7.76
CA SER A 75 8.01 -20.65 -9.07
C SER A 75 7.61 -19.66 -10.18
N PHE A 76 8.20 -19.82 -11.37
CA PHE A 76 8.03 -18.92 -12.52
C PHE A 76 6.59 -18.89 -13.08
N TYR A 77 5.85 -20.00 -12.98
CA TYR A 77 4.48 -20.14 -13.51
C TYR A 77 3.43 -19.39 -12.67
N ASP A 78 3.71 -19.11 -11.41
CA ASP A 78 2.78 -18.43 -10.50
C ASP A 78 2.71 -16.90 -10.69
N ARG A 79 3.69 -16.30 -11.39
CA ARG A 79 3.81 -14.83 -11.46
C ARG A 79 2.75 -14.13 -12.28
N ALA A 80 2.18 -14.78 -13.31
CA ALA A 80 1.28 -14.11 -14.26
C ALA A 80 -0.17 -14.00 -13.73
N SER A 81 -0.67 -15.03 -13.04
CA SER A 81 -2.00 -15.02 -12.40
C SER A 81 -2.03 -14.12 -11.14
N ASN A 82 -0.93 -14.08 -10.38
CA ASN A 82 -0.86 -13.43 -9.06
C ASN A 82 -0.66 -11.92 -9.04
N GLY A 83 -0.35 -11.28 -10.17
CA GLY A 83 -0.21 -9.83 -10.21
C GLY A 83 -1.50 -9.12 -9.79
N TYR A 84 -2.65 -9.74 -10.09
CA TYR A 84 -3.97 -9.25 -9.70
C TYR A 84 -4.24 -9.46 -8.20
N ASP A 85 -3.87 -10.62 -7.66
CA ASP A 85 -4.06 -10.95 -6.24
C ASP A 85 -3.24 -10.01 -5.34
N ARG A 86 -1.95 -9.80 -5.64
CA ARG A 86 -1.09 -8.88 -4.88
C ARG A 86 -1.60 -7.45 -4.94
N ARG A 87 -2.00 -6.99 -6.12
CA ARG A 87 -2.56 -5.64 -6.27
C ARG A 87 -3.84 -5.49 -5.45
N SER A 88 -4.67 -6.53 -5.36
CA SER A 88 -5.89 -6.51 -4.55
C SER A 88 -5.61 -6.50 -3.05
N GLN A 89 -4.63 -7.28 -2.58
CA GLN A 89 -4.20 -7.30 -1.18
C GLN A 89 -3.58 -5.96 -0.76
N VAL A 90 -2.70 -5.38 -1.59
CA VAL A 90 -2.16 -4.03 -1.34
C VAL A 90 -3.28 -3.00 -1.35
N ALA A 91 -4.27 -3.12 -2.23
CA ALA A 91 -5.44 -2.24 -2.20
C ALA A 91 -6.27 -2.38 -0.91
N ASN A 92 -6.36 -3.58 -0.34
CA ASN A 92 -7.02 -3.81 0.95
C ASN A 92 -6.24 -3.12 2.08
N ALA A 93 -4.92 -3.31 2.15
CA ALA A 93 -4.05 -2.61 3.11
C ALA A 93 -4.21 -1.09 3.01
N LEU A 94 -4.22 -0.53 1.79
CA LEU A 94 -4.41 0.90 1.56
C LEU A 94 -5.79 1.41 2.02
N ARG A 95 -6.86 0.60 1.93
CA ARG A 95 -8.18 0.98 2.47
C ARG A 95 -8.14 1.08 4.00
N VAL A 96 -7.51 0.13 4.67
CA VAL A 96 -7.35 0.14 6.14
C VAL A 96 -6.54 1.37 6.54
N ALA A 97 -5.44 1.62 5.86
CA ALA A 97 -4.60 2.79 6.08
C ALA A 97 -5.34 4.13 5.86
N GLN A 98 -6.26 4.18 4.90
CA GLN A 98 -7.11 5.36 4.72
C GLN A 98 -8.07 5.56 5.89
N SER A 99 -8.57 4.48 6.51
CA SER A 99 -9.37 4.56 7.73
C SER A 99 -8.56 5.09 8.92
N ILE A 100 -7.31 4.66 9.07
CA ILE A 100 -6.38 5.17 10.10
C ILE A 100 -6.12 6.65 9.85
N ASN A 101 -5.80 7.04 8.62
CA ASN A 101 -5.55 8.43 8.27
C ASN A 101 -6.74 9.34 8.61
N ASN A 102 -7.96 8.89 8.35
CA ASN A 102 -9.16 9.63 8.73
C ASN A 102 -9.26 9.73 10.27
N ALA A 103 -9.06 8.64 11.00
CA ALA A 103 -9.08 8.66 12.46
C ALA A 103 -8.01 9.61 13.05
N MET A 104 -6.81 9.64 12.47
CA MET A 104 -5.73 10.56 12.85
C MET A 104 -6.09 12.04 12.62
N ARG A 105 -6.84 12.36 11.56
CA ARG A 105 -7.27 13.73 11.26
C ARG A 105 -8.35 14.24 12.21
N TYR A 106 -9.25 13.37 12.65
CA TYR A 106 -10.40 13.77 13.48
C TYR A 106 -10.15 13.65 15.00
N ARG A 107 -9.07 12.99 15.42
CA ARG A 107 -8.75 12.77 16.83
C ARG A 107 -7.52 13.57 17.23
N ARG A 108 -7.47 14.00 18.50
CA ARG A 108 -6.22 14.49 19.10
C ARG A 108 -5.36 13.27 19.42
N VAL A 109 -4.45 12.97 18.50
CA VAL A 109 -3.44 11.92 18.66
C VAL A 109 -2.12 12.52 19.11
N ASP A 110 -1.38 11.78 19.92
CA ASP A 110 -0.07 12.20 20.42
C ASP A 110 0.92 12.44 19.28
N PHE A 111 1.87 13.34 19.52
CA PHE A 111 2.89 13.71 18.53
C PHE A 111 3.68 12.49 18.04
N ASP A 112 4.05 11.58 18.95
CA ASP A 112 4.79 10.37 18.60
C ASP A 112 3.99 9.48 17.65
N VAL A 113 2.69 9.28 17.94
CA VAL A 113 1.78 8.49 17.11
C VAL A 113 1.59 9.13 15.74
N GLN A 114 1.49 10.47 15.67
CA GLN A 114 1.42 11.21 14.40
C GLN A 114 2.71 11.08 13.58
N ARG A 115 3.87 11.18 14.23
CA ARG A 115 5.17 11.01 13.60
C ARG A 115 5.32 9.62 13.02
N GLU A 116 5.01 8.59 13.81
CA GLU A 116 5.12 7.20 13.38
C GLU A 116 4.14 6.88 12.25
N TRP A 117 2.89 7.36 12.36
CA TRP A 117 1.93 7.27 11.27
C TRP A 117 2.42 7.93 9.97
N SER A 118 3.13 9.06 10.06
CA SER A 118 3.68 9.72 8.88
C SER A 118 4.73 8.84 8.18
N THR A 119 5.53 8.08 8.93
CA THR A 119 6.49 7.10 8.39
C THR A 119 5.76 5.99 7.66
N VAL A 120 4.78 5.34 8.31
CA VAL A 120 3.97 4.27 7.71
C VAL A 120 3.26 4.75 6.44
N ARG A 121 2.62 5.93 6.50
CA ARG A 121 1.91 6.52 5.36
C ARG A 121 2.85 6.80 4.18
N PHE A 122 4.09 7.22 4.44
CA PHE A 122 5.08 7.42 3.38
C PHE A 122 5.40 6.13 2.65
N ASP A 123 5.64 5.03 3.38
CA ASP A 123 5.96 3.73 2.79
C ASP A 123 4.77 3.14 2.02
N LEU A 124 3.56 3.22 2.58
CA LEU A 124 2.34 2.81 1.89
C LEU A 124 2.08 3.62 0.62
N ASN A 125 2.40 4.91 0.60
CA ASN A 125 2.29 5.72 -0.62
C ASN A 125 3.33 5.32 -1.68
N ARG A 126 4.51 4.84 -1.30
CA ARG A 126 5.49 4.26 -2.23
C ARG A 126 5.00 2.92 -2.78
N LEU A 127 4.41 2.08 -1.94
CA LEU A 127 3.76 0.83 -2.39
C LEU A 127 2.59 1.13 -3.34
N ALA A 128 1.74 2.11 -3.03
CA ALA A 128 0.64 2.52 -3.91
C ALA A 128 1.14 2.93 -5.30
N ARG A 129 2.26 3.69 -5.37
CA ARG A 129 2.90 4.06 -6.64
C ARG A 129 3.42 2.83 -7.40
N ALA A 130 4.08 1.90 -6.71
CA ALA A 130 4.61 0.69 -7.32
C ALA A 130 3.50 -0.18 -7.95
N TYR A 131 2.31 -0.24 -7.34
CA TYR A 131 1.17 -1.02 -7.82
C TYR A 131 0.16 -0.22 -8.68
N ASN A 132 0.46 1.03 -9.02
CA ASN A 132 -0.47 1.94 -9.72
C ASN A 132 -1.85 2.03 -9.03
N LEU A 133 -1.83 2.26 -7.72
CA LEU A 133 -2.99 2.43 -6.84
C LEU A 133 -3.09 3.87 -6.32
N ARG A 134 -4.26 4.21 -5.78
CA ARG A 134 -4.52 5.52 -5.18
C ARG A 134 -3.75 5.67 -3.86
N GLN A 135 -3.10 6.83 -3.70
CA GLN A 135 -2.35 7.21 -2.49
C GLN A 135 -3.29 7.61 -1.34
N ILE A 136 -2.79 7.47 -0.12
CA ILE A 136 -3.42 7.92 1.13
C ILE A 136 -3.02 9.39 1.33
N GLY A 137 -4.01 10.28 1.28
CA GLY A 137 -3.82 11.74 1.43
C GLY A 137 -3.83 12.22 2.86
#